data_AF-A0A139DNI5-F1
#
_entry.id   AF-A0A139DNI5-F1
#
_cell.length_a   1.000
_cell.length_b   1.000
_cell.length_c   1.000
_cell.angle_alpha   90.00
_cell.angle_beta   90.00
_cell.angle_gamma   90.00
#
_symmetry.space_group_name_H-M   'P 1'
#
loop_
_entity.id
_entity.type
_entity.pdbx_description
1 polymer ?
#
loop_
_entity_poly.entity_id
_entity_poly.type
_entity_poly.pdbx_seq_one_letter_code
_entity_poly.pdbx_strand_id
1 'polypeptide(L)'
;MTHTQPIACAIAPPTPDLFGFEADTLHNEVIRYASGVASPAIWEGYTRAMHPVCVAVADMGRPALQRAARYAEAGGLLLVDSGAFIYRDRPNDIPWASIYQKYETLAKAASAPITFVLPDGVGSQPYTYEVLSEWGNAFLEMIHRHGHRALLVVQGGDQAPDEFVTRCLAKLRHPVDGLGIPSKAAAMPARDLARLANLPASVPQRVHFLGLSANGRKLQERLLILKDTWPEAIVSCDACLHRAAVGEGKPITAHRRQVLTDSWDDTLADWDDTEDDDLHDQALDNLRAQMPHLDDDDLQALMCSGWGATAIMKRKARQHEADAGPKATTESIYRFAVRTA
;
A
#
# COMPACT_ATOMS: atom_id res chain seq x y z
N MET A 1 30.26 -13.08 3.01
CA MET A 1 29.38 -11.92 2.78
C MET A 1 29.14 -11.83 1.28
N THR A 2 28.06 -12.43 0.79
CA THR A 2 27.68 -12.41 -0.62
C THR A 2 26.77 -11.20 -0.84
N HIS A 3 27.26 -10.20 -1.57
CA HIS A 3 26.43 -9.09 -2.05
C HIS A 3 25.42 -9.64 -3.07
N THR A 4 24.20 -9.90 -2.64
CA THR A 4 23.07 -10.14 -3.54
C THR A 4 22.76 -8.83 -4.24
N GLN A 5 23.11 -8.73 -5.53
CA GLN A 5 22.63 -7.63 -6.37
C GLN A 5 21.11 -7.77 -6.54
N PRO A 6 20.35 -6.66 -6.46
CA PRO A 6 18.91 -6.70 -6.66
C PRO A 6 18.58 -7.15 -8.09
N ILE A 7 17.57 -8.00 -8.21
CA ILE A 7 17.03 -8.49 -9.48
C ILE A 7 16.48 -7.28 -10.24
N ALA A 8 17.19 -6.87 -11.30
CA ALA A 8 16.73 -5.83 -12.20
C ALA A 8 15.59 -6.39 -13.05
N CYS A 9 14.36 -5.92 -12.80
CA CYS A 9 13.25 -6.13 -13.72
C CYS A 9 13.56 -5.34 -15.00
N ALA A 10 13.54 -5.99 -16.16
CA ALA A 10 13.77 -5.34 -17.44
C ALA A 10 12.55 -4.47 -17.80
N ILE A 11 12.65 -3.16 -17.54
CA ILE A 11 11.64 -2.17 -17.93
C ILE A 11 11.91 -1.76 -19.38
N ALA A 12 10.86 -1.68 -20.21
CA ALA A 12 10.97 -1.19 -21.58
C ALA A 12 11.52 0.25 -21.62
N PRO A 13 12.32 0.62 -22.65
CA PRO A 13 12.92 1.94 -22.72
C PRO A 13 11.84 3.05 -22.81
N PRO A 14 11.98 4.16 -22.07
CA PRO A 14 11.03 5.26 -22.14
C PRO A 14 11.04 5.92 -23.53
N THR A 15 9.91 6.50 -23.91
CA THR A 15 9.81 7.27 -25.16
C THR A 15 10.17 8.73 -24.84
N PRO A 16 11.20 9.33 -25.48
CA PRO A 16 11.62 10.69 -25.15
C PRO A 16 10.53 11.70 -25.45
N ASP A 17 10.47 12.78 -24.67
CA ASP A 17 9.55 13.89 -24.93
C ASP A 17 9.93 14.67 -26.21
N LEU A 18 9.07 15.59 -26.62
CA LEU A 18 9.23 16.39 -27.84
C LEU A 18 10.52 17.24 -27.89
N PHE A 19 11.21 17.38 -26.75
CA PHE A 19 12.44 18.17 -26.59
C PHE A 19 13.67 17.31 -26.25
N GLY A 20 13.55 15.98 -26.25
CA GLY A 20 14.64 15.08 -25.91
C GLY A 20 14.98 15.07 -24.43
N PHE A 21 14.14 15.65 -23.56
CA PHE A 21 14.25 15.47 -22.13
C PHE A 21 13.43 14.24 -21.74
N GLU A 22 14.11 13.18 -21.30
CA GLU A 22 13.42 12.08 -20.64
C GLU A 22 13.03 12.54 -19.23
N ALA A 23 11.99 13.35 -19.10
CA ALA A 23 11.40 13.70 -17.80
C ALA A 23 11.03 12.44 -16.99
N ASP A 24 10.83 11.31 -17.67
CA ASP A 24 10.61 9.98 -17.09
C ASP A 24 11.84 9.34 -16.43
N THR A 25 13.08 9.79 -16.71
CA THR A 25 14.30 9.14 -16.15
C THR A 25 14.35 9.17 -14.63
N LEU A 26 14.14 10.34 -14.02
CA LEU A 26 14.20 10.48 -12.58
C LEU A 26 13.10 9.66 -11.87
N HIS A 27 11.95 9.50 -12.51
CA HIS A 27 10.85 8.69 -11.96
C HIS A 27 11.16 7.19 -11.98
N ASN A 28 11.98 6.73 -12.92
CA ASN A 28 12.38 5.33 -13.04
C ASN A 28 13.45 4.92 -12.00
N GLU A 29 14.16 5.88 -11.41
CA GLU A 29 15.14 5.65 -10.34
C GLU A 29 14.50 5.51 -8.95
N VAL A 30 13.20 5.81 -8.80
CA VAL A 30 12.50 5.81 -7.50
C VAL A 30 11.89 4.44 -7.20
N ILE A 31 12.23 3.85 -6.05
CA ILE A 31 11.58 2.63 -5.55
C ILE A 31 10.16 2.95 -5.08
N ARG A 32 9.16 2.24 -5.61
CA ARG A 32 7.74 2.50 -5.37
C ARG A 32 7.13 1.44 -4.47
N TYR A 33 6.59 1.87 -3.34
CA TYR A 33 5.86 1.00 -2.43
C TYR A 33 4.35 1.20 -2.62
N ALA A 34 3.63 0.09 -2.72
CA ALA A 34 2.17 0.10 -2.69
C ALA A 34 1.67 0.26 -1.26
N SER A 35 0.93 1.34 -1.00
CA SER A 35 0.33 1.63 0.33
C SER A 35 -1.16 1.35 0.35
N GLY A 36 -1.72 1.28 1.57
CA GLY A 36 -3.16 1.09 1.77
C GLY A 36 -3.65 -0.30 1.38
N VAL A 37 -2.77 -1.30 1.39
CA VAL A 37 -3.02 -2.70 1.05
C VAL A 37 -3.74 -3.41 2.21
N ALA A 38 -5.00 -3.03 2.46
CA ALA A 38 -5.76 -3.52 3.62
C ALA A 38 -6.49 -4.85 3.36
N SER A 39 -7.01 -5.05 2.15
CA SER A 39 -7.81 -6.25 1.84
C SER A 39 -6.92 -7.44 1.47
N PRO A 40 -7.34 -8.69 1.81
CA PRO A 40 -6.61 -9.89 1.42
C PRO A 40 -6.39 -10.01 -0.10
N ALA A 41 -7.39 -9.66 -0.90
CA ALA A 41 -7.32 -9.77 -2.36
C ALA A 41 -6.29 -8.80 -2.97
N ILE A 42 -6.24 -7.55 -2.48
CA ILE A 42 -5.24 -6.57 -2.92
C ILE A 42 -3.84 -7.01 -2.47
N TRP A 43 -3.72 -7.51 -1.24
CA TRP A 43 -2.46 -8.05 -0.72
C TRP A 43 -1.90 -9.17 -1.59
N GLU A 44 -2.76 -10.13 -1.94
CA GLU A 44 -2.39 -11.26 -2.79
C GLU A 44 -1.94 -10.78 -4.17
N GLY A 45 -2.63 -9.81 -4.77
CA GLY A 45 -2.26 -9.27 -6.08
C GLY A 45 -0.85 -8.64 -6.08
N TYR A 46 -0.52 -7.82 -5.08
CA TYR A 46 0.82 -7.25 -4.95
C TYR A 46 1.89 -8.27 -4.59
N THR A 47 1.56 -9.25 -3.74
CA THR A 47 2.46 -10.35 -3.36
C THR A 47 2.83 -11.20 -4.57
N ARG A 48 1.84 -11.60 -5.38
CA ARG A 48 2.05 -12.34 -6.64
C ARG A 48 2.95 -11.58 -7.61
N ALA A 49 2.84 -10.25 -7.63
CA ALA A 49 3.67 -9.40 -8.48
C ALA A 49 5.07 -9.13 -7.90
N MET A 50 5.40 -9.63 -6.70
CA MET A 50 6.59 -9.28 -5.93
C MET A 50 6.82 -7.76 -5.83
N HIS A 51 5.73 -7.00 -5.85
CA HIS A 51 5.77 -5.55 -5.86
C HIS A 51 6.04 -5.03 -4.44
N PRO A 52 6.89 -4.00 -4.24
CA PRO A 52 7.17 -3.50 -2.90
C PRO A 52 5.92 -2.99 -2.19
N VAL A 53 5.79 -3.25 -0.89
CA VAL A 53 4.59 -2.92 -0.09
C VAL A 53 4.94 -2.01 1.09
N CYS A 54 4.11 -1.01 1.34
CA CYS A 54 4.14 -0.18 2.54
C CYS A 54 2.93 -0.51 3.42
N VAL A 55 3.18 -0.78 4.71
CA VAL A 55 2.14 -1.03 5.72
C VAL A 55 2.22 -0.05 6.86
N ALA A 56 1.06 0.39 7.36
CA ALA A 56 0.93 1.18 8.58
C ALA A 56 0.61 0.25 9.77
N VAL A 57 1.53 0.12 10.71
CA VAL A 57 1.48 -0.91 11.76
C VAL A 57 0.42 -0.64 12.82
N ALA A 58 0.11 0.62 13.10
CA ALA A 58 -1.00 1.01 13.96
C ALA A 58 -2.32 0.37 13.50
N ASP A 59 -2.61 0.40 12.20
CA ASP A 59 -3.86 -0.09 11.61
C ASP A 59 -3.93 -1.61 11.43
N MET A 60 -2.82 -2.32 11.64
CA MET A 60 -2.77 -3.76 11.41
C MET A 60 -3.34 -4.56 12.58
N GLY A 61 -4.45 -5.24 12.34
CA GLY A 61 -4.88 -6.38 13.15
C GLY A 61 -4.01 -7.63 12.92
N ARG A 62 -4.23 -8.67 13.72
CA ARG A 62 -3.46 -9.93 13.67
C ARG A 62 -3.41 -10.57 12.27
N PRO A 63 -4.51 -10.65 11.49
CA PRO A 63 -4.46 -11.25 10.15
C PRO A 63 -3.60 -10.46 9.16
N ALA A 64 -3.60 -9.12 9.25
CA ALA A 64 -2.79 -8.26 8.39
C ALA A 64 -1.30 -8.39 8.73
N LEU A 65 -0.96 -8.40 10.03
CA LEU A 65 0.40 -8.62 10.51
C LEU A 65 0.97 -9.98 10.03
N GLN A 66 0.16 -11.04 10.08
CA GLN A 66 0.57 -12.36 9.59
C GLN A 66 0.80 -12.41 8.07
N ARG A 67 0.06 -11.61 7.28
CA ARG A 67 0.30 -11.48 5.84
C ARG A 67 1.59 -10.72 5.56
N ALA A 68 1.83 -9.62 6.28
CA ALA A 68 3.07 -8.85 6.20
C ALA A 68 4.29 -9.69 6.59
N ALA A 69 4.19 -10.48 7.67
CA ALA A 69 5.25 -11.39 8.09
C ALA A 69 5.55 -12.46 7.01
N ARG A 70 4.53 -13.11 6.44
CA ARG A 70 4.73 -14.08 5.35
C ARG A 70 5.35 -13.46 4.09
N TYR A 71 4.95 -12.25 3.75
CA TYR A 71 5.54 -11.52 2.62
C TYR A 71 7.02 -11.20 2.87
N ALA A 72 7.37 -10.74 4.08
CA ALA A 72 8.75 -10.49 4.47
C ALA A 72 9.61 -11.78 4.57
N GLU A 73 9.02 -12.88 5.04
CA GLU A 73 9.65 -14.21 5.08
C GLU A 73 9.97 -14.71 3.66
N ALA A 74 9.09 -14.44 2.69
CA ALA A 74 9.30 -14.73 1.27
C ALA A 74 10.31 -13.79 0.58
N GLY A 75 10.93 -12.86 1.31
CA GLY A 75 11.92 -11.91 0.77
C GLY A 75 11.31 -10.70 0.07
N GLY A 76 10.02 -10.45 0.29
CA GLY A 76 9.33 -9.28 -0.24
C GLY A 76 9.90 -7.96 0.27
N LEU A 77 9.93 -6.93 -0.58
CA LEU A 77 10.45 -5.62 -0.21
C LEU A 77 9.39 -4.84 0.59
N LEU A 78 9.60 -4.74 1.90
CA LEU A 78 8.63 -4.18 2.84
C LEU A 78 9.13 -2.87 3.45
N LEU A 79 8.28 -1.85 3.39
CA LEU A 79 8.36 -0.64 4.20
C LEU A 79 7.29 -0.69 5.29
N VAL A 80 7.67 -0.29 6.50
CA VAL A 80 6.82 -0.37 7.68
C VAL A 80 6.74 1.02 8.31
N ASP A 81 5.60 1.67 8.10
CA ASP A 81 5.23 2.94 8.71
C ASP A 81 4.64 2.68 10.12
N SER A 82 4.92 3.58 11.07
CA SER A 82 4.36 3.53 12.41
C SER A 82 2.83 3.60 12.37
N GLY A 83 2.28 4.32 11.38
CA GLY A 83 0.87 4.65 11.27
C GLY A 83 0.47 5.81 12.20
N ALA A 84 1.41 6.65 12.65
CA ALA A 84 1.14 7.81 13.49
C ALA A 84 0.09 8.77 12.88
N PHE A 85 -0.10 8.74 11.56
CA PHE A 85 -1.09 9.57 10.86
C PHE A 85 -2.52 9.42 11.39
N ILE A 86 -2.97 8.22 11.79
CA ILE A 86 -4.34 8.03 12.30
C ILE A 86 -4.56 8.68 13.69
N TYR A 87 -3.45 8.97 14.39
CA TYR A 87 -3.43 9.60 15.70
C TYR A 87 -3.04 11.09 15.63
N ARG A 88 -3.02 11.69 14.43
CA ARG A 88 -2.60 13.10 14.25
C ARG A 88 -3.29 14.07 15.22
N ASP A 89 -4.59 13.85 15.45
CA ASP A 89 -5.40 14.75 16.29
C ASP A 89 -5.32 14.35 17.79
N ARG A 90 -4.70 13.21 18.12
CA ARG A 90 -4.53 12.64 19.46
C ARG A 90 -3.16 11.96 19.59
N PRO A 91 -2.04 12.69 19.46
CA PRO A 91 -0.69 12.10 19.39
C PRO A 91 -0.34 11.30 20.64
N ASN A 92 -0.84 11.68 21.82
CA ASN A 92 -0.60 10.97 23.08
C ASN A 92 -1.28 9.59 23.16
N ASP A 93 -2.21 9.28 22.26
CA ASP A 93 -2.92 8.00 22.23
C ASP A 93 -2.19 6.93 21.40
N ILE A 94 -1.04 7.26 20.79
CA ILE A 94 -0.29 6.30 19.96
C ILE A 94 0.23 5.15 20.83
N PRO A 95 -0.12 3.89 20.53
CA PRO A 95 0.25 2.75 21.35
C PRO A 95 1.67 2.25 21.02
N TRP A 96 2.69 3.05 21.32
CA TRP A 96 4.09 2.79 20.94
C TRP A 96 4.60 1.41 21.37
N ALA A 97 4.23 0.93 22.56
CA ALA A 97 4.57 -0.42 23.01
C ALA A 97 4.00 -1.52 22.10
N SER A 98 2.76 -1.36 21.62
CA SER A 98 2.13 -2.30 20.69
C SER A 98 2.77 -2.22 19.30
N ILE A 99 3.08 -1.00 18.82
CA ILE A 99 3.78 -0.80 17.54
C ILE A 99 5.16 -1.46 17.59
N TYR A 100 5.90 -1.29 18.69
CA TYR A 100 7.20 -1.93 18.91
C TYR A 100 7.12 -3.46 18.80
N GLN A 101 6.14 -4.09 19.47
CA GLN A 101 5.95 -5.54 19.40
C GLN A 101 5.64 -6.04 17.99
N LYS A 102 4.84 -5.28 17.24
CA LYS A 102 4.52 -5.60 15.85
C LYS A 102 5.73 -5.42 14.92
N TYR A 103 6.53 -4.37 15.12
CA TYR A 103 7.80 -4.19 14.41
C TYR A 103 8.74 -5.37 14.67
N GLU A 104 8.91 -5.76 15.94
CA GLU A 104 9.76 -6.89 16.32
C GLU A 104 9.28 -8.21 15.71
N THR A 105 7.95 -8.41 15.62
CA THR A 105 7.36 -9.58 14.96
C THR A 105 7.74 -9.63 13.48
N LEU A 106 7.65 -8.50 12.77
CA LEU A 106 8.03 -8.42 11.35
C LEU A 106 9.53 -8.59 11.17
N ALA A 107 10.33 -7.96 12.02
CA ALA A 107 11.79 -8.04 11.97
C ALA A 107 12.28 -9.49 12.10
N LYS A 108 11.72 -10.24 13.06
CA LYS A 108 12.07 -11.66 13.27
C LYS A 108 11.67 -12.57 12.11
N ALA A 109 10.61 -12.24 11.39
CA ALA A 109 10.09 -13.07 10.29
C ALA A 109 10.84 -12.83 8.97
N ALA A 110 11.51 -11.68 8.81
CA ALA A 110 12.02 -11.25 7.51
C ALA A 110 13.25 -12.04 7.06
N SER A 111 13.27 -12.47 5.81
CA SER A 111 14.47 -13.05 5.17
C SER A 111 15.31 -12.02 4.42
N ALA A 112 14.76 -10.81 4.20
CA ALA A 112 15.42 -9.67 3.58
C ALA A 112 15.31 -8.42 4.47
N PRO A 113 16.20 -7.41 4.33
CA PRO A 113 16.14 -6.19 5.12
C PRO A 113 14.82 -5.43 4.91
N ILE A 114 14.04 -5.26 5.98
CA ILE A 114 12.88 -4.37 6.04
C ILE A 114 13.35 -2.92 6.27
N THR A 115 12.61 -1.96 5.73
CA THR A 115 12.77 -0.55 6.10
C THR A 115 11.66 -0.14 7.06
N PHE A 116 12.01 0.37 8.23
CA PHE A 116 11.09 0.82 9.27
C PHE A 116 11.15 2.33 9.42
N VAL A 117 10.00 2.98 9.55
CA VAL A 117 9.91 4.39 9.93
C VAL A 117 9.95 4.50 11.45
N LEU A 118 10.82 5.36 11.98
CA LEU A 118 10.95 5.59 13.42
C LEU A 118 9.71 6.31 13.99
N PRO A 119 9.48 6.23 15.32
CA PRO A 119 8.41 6.96 15.98
C PRO A 119 8.43 8.46 15.70
N ASP A 120 7.26 9.03 15.45
CA ASP A 120 7.05 10.45 15.16
C ASP A 120 5.67 10.94 15.64
N GLY A 121 5.52 12.27 15.67
CA GLY A 121 4.25 12.97 15.84
C GLY A 121 3.94 13.78 14.62
N VAL A 122 2.93 13.37 13.85
CA VAL A 122 2.57 14.01 12.58
C VAL A 122 2.25 15.49 12.77
N GLY A 123 3.13 16.35 12.24
CA GLY A 123 3.01 17.80 12.31
C GLY A 123 3.49 18.44 13.61
N SER A 124 4.25 17.72 14.43
CA SER A 124 4.81 18.22 15.68
C SER A 124 6.27 17.79 15.83
N GLN A 125 7.18 18.69 15.46
CA GLN A 125 8.61 18.54 15.75
C GLN A 125 8.88 18.34 17.26
N PRO A 126 8.25 19.11 18.20
CA PRO A 126 8.45 18.90 19.64
C PRO A 126 8.05 17.49 20.10
N TYR A 127 6.86 17.01 19.69
CA TYR A 127 6.40 15.68 20.09
C TYR A 127 7.25 14.57 19.46
N THR A 128 7.68 14.76 18.21
CA THR A 128 8.60 13.81 17.54
C THR A 128 9.92 13.72 18.28
N TYR A 129 10.46 14.84 18.73
CA TYR A 129 11.69 14.85 19.54
C TYR A 129 11.49 14.17 20.89
N GLU A 130 10.34 14.36 21.55
CA GLU A 130 9.97 13.71 22.80
C GLU A 130 9.88 12.18 22.64
N VAL A 131 9.08 11.71 21.67
CA VAL A 131 8.91 10.27 21.44
C VAL A 131 10.21 9.60 20.99
N LEU A 132 11.06 10.27 20.21
CA LEU A 132 12.38 9.73 19.86
C LEU A 132 13.30 9.64 21.09
N SER A 133 13.17 10.57 22.04
CA SER A 133 13.94 10.53 23.28
C SER A 133 13.52 9.35 24.16
N GLU A 134 12.23 9.01 24.17
CA GLU A 134 11.68 7.92 24.96
C GLU A 134 11.86 6.54 24.28
N TRP A 135 11.50 6.43 23.00
CA TRP A 135 11.38 5.17 22.27
C TRP A 135 12.47 4.96 21.21
N GLY A 136 13.06 6.03 20.68
CA GLY A 136 13.91 5.97 19.48
C GLY A 136 15.07 4.98 19.59
N ASN A 137 15.75 4.95 20.74
CA ASN A 137 16.86 4.03 20.96
C ASN A 137 16.41 2.56 21.04
N ALA A 138 15.26 2.27 21.66
CA ALA A 138 14.74 0.91 21.73
C ALA A 138 14.36 0.38 20.33
N PHE A 139 13.69 1.22 19.52
CA PHE A 139 13.37 0.88 18.13
C PHE A 139 14.63 0.63 17.30
N LEU A 140 15.61 1.54 17.36
CA LEU A 140 16.85 1.39 16.60
C LEU A 140 17.63 0.13 16.99
N GLU A 141 17.77 -0.13 18.29
CA GLU A 141 18.46 -1.33 18.77
C GLU A 141 17.79 -2.60 18.23
N MET A 142 16.45 -2.67 18.29
CA MET A 142 15.69 -3.81 17.76
C MET A 142 15.85 -3.93 16.23
N ILE A 143 15.69 -2.83 15.48
CA ILE A 143 15.79 -2.82 14.02
C ILE A 143 17.18 -3.29 13.58
N HIS A 144 18.25 -2.73 14.15
CA HIS A 144 19.62 -3.02 13.75
C HIS A 144 20.10 -4.40 14.21
N ARG A 145 19.66 -4.88 15.37
CA ARG A 145 19.96 -6.24 15.83
C ARG A 145 19.50 -7.31 14.83
N HIS A 146 18.42 -7.04 14.10
CA HIS A 146 17.89 -7.92 13.05
C HIS A 146 18.38 -7.58 11.63
N GLY A 147 19.31 -6.63 11.48
CA GLY A 147 19.88 -6.27 10.17
C GLY A 147 18.94 -5.49 9.25
N HIS A 148 18.00 -4.74 9.83
CA HIS A 148 17.05 -3.91 9.11
C HIS A 148 17.46 -2.44 9.08
N ARG A 149 16.66 -1.61 8.40
CA ARG A 149 16.92 -0.18 8.19
C ARG A 149 15.91 0.68 8.93
N ALA A 150 16.36 1.81 9.47
CA ALA A 150 15.52 2.80 10.15
C ALA A 150 15.52 4.14 9.41
N LEU A 151 14.33 4.71 9.19
CA LEU A 151 14.16 6.05 8.64
C LEU A 151 13.75 7.04 9.73
N LEU A 152 14.48 8.13 9.86
CA LEU A 152 14.11 9.25 10.73
C LEU A 152 13.13 10.18 10.00
N VAL A 153 11.99 10.48 10.61
CA VAL A 153 11.00 11.37 10.00
C VAL A 153 11.44 12.83 10.11
N VAL A 154 11.45 13.53 8.96
CA VAL A 154 11.79 14.94 8.84
C VAL A 154 10.58 15.71 8.37
N GLN A 155 9.92 16.37 9.30
CA GLN A 155 8.69 17.13 9.05
C GLN A 155 8.93 18.64 9.11
N GLY A 156 8.04 19.40 8.48
CA GLY A 156 8.01 20.84 8.62
C GLY A 156 7.63 21.26 10.05
N GLY A 157 8.12 22.42 10.48
CA GLY A 157 7.86 22.99 11.80
C GLY A 157 8.68 24.26 12.03
N ASP A 158 8.87 24.63 13.29
CA ASP A 158 9.57 25.85 13.69
C ASP A 158 11.08 25.80 13.40
N GLN A 159 11.67 24.60 13.50
CA GLN A 159 13.09 24.39 13.20
C GLN A 159 13.28 24.05 11.74
N ALA A 160 14.41 24.49 11.18
CA ALA A 160 14.82 24.05 9.87
C ALA A 160 15.06 22.53 9.83
N PRO A 161 14.85 21.86 8.68
CA PRO A 161 15.00 20.40 8.59
C PRO A 161 16.36 19.87 9.04
N ASP A 162 17.43 20.55 8.66
CA ASP A 162 18.82 20.21 9.00
C ASP A 162 19.11 20.36 10.51
N GLU A 163 18.61 21.44 11.11
CA GLU A 163 18.70 21.68 12.55
C GLU A 163 17.90 20.64 13.34
N PHE A 164 16.68 20.34 12.89
CA PHE A 164 15.80 19.37 13.54
C PHE A 164 16.40 17.96 13.51
N VAL A 165 16.87 17.51 12.34
CA VAL A 165 17.54 16.22 12.18
C VAL A 165 18.78 16.16 13.06
N THR A 166 19.65 17.16 13.01
CA THR A 166 20.86 17.20 13.84
C THR A 166 20.53 17.09 15.33
N ARG A 167 19.50 17.81 15.77
CA ARG A 167 19.01 17.76 17.15
C ARG A 167 18.46 16.38 17.54
N CYS A 168 17.70 15.72 16.66
CA CYS A 168 17.20 14.37 16.88
C CYS A 168 18.34 13.34 16.93
N LEU A 169 19.30 13.41 16.01
CA LEU A 169 20.44 12.51 15.96
C LEU A 169 21.30 12.58 17.24
N ALA A 170 21.44 13.77 17.84
CA ALA A 170 22.15 13.93 19.11
C ALA A 170 21.52 13.16 20.29
N LYS A 171 20.28 12.67 20.17
CA LYS A 171 19.60 11.83 21.17
C LYS A 171 19.71 10.33 20.90
N LEU A 172 20.01 9.96 19.67
CA LEU A 172 20.04 8.57 19.23
C LEU A 172 21.45 8.00 19.40
N ARG A 173 21.55 6.82 20.01
CA ARG A 173 22.81 6.11 20.27
C ARG A 173 23.22 5.23 19.08
N HIS A 174 22.29 4.99 18.17
CA HIS A 174 22.47 4.21 16.96
C HIS A 174 22.26 5.10 15.74
N PRO A 175 22.94 4.81 14.61
CA PRO A 175 22.75 5.58 13.38
C PRO A 175 21.32 5.42 12.84
N VAL A 176 20.97 6.24 11.86
CA VAL A 176 19.77 6.05 11.04
C VAL A 176 20.21 5.70 9.63
N ASP A 177 19.34 5.03 8.87
CA ASP A 177 19.65 4.51 7.53
C ASP A 177 19.11 5.41 6.41
N GLY A 178 18.43 6.49 6.77
CA GLY A 178 17.86 7.47 5.85
C GLY A 178 16.80 8.34 6.51
N LEU A 179 16.11 9.12 5.68
CA LEU A 179 15.10 10.08 6.09
C LEU A 179 13.73 9.73 5.48
N GLY A 180 12.67 9.80 6.30
CA GLY A 180 11.28 9.77 5.86
C GLY A 180 10.75 11.20 5.78
N ILE A 181 10.21 11.62 4.63
CA ILE A 181 9.75 12.99 4.41
C ILE A 181 8.25 12.99 4.13
N PRO A 182 7.40 13.44 5.07
CA PRO A 182 5.97 13.58 4.87
C PRO A 182 5.65 14.48 3.68
N SER A 183 4.73 14.03 2.83
CA SER A 183 4.29 14.77 1.64
C SER A 183 2.84 15.25 1.69
N LYS A 184 2.14 15.00 2.81
CA LYS A 184 0.74 15.43 3.04
C LYS A 184 0.63 16.39 4.23
N ALA A 185 0.35 15.86 5.42
CA ALA A 185 0.24 16.68 6.63
C ALA A 185 1.62 17.17 7.06
N ALA A 186 1.72 18.47 7.40
CA ALA A 186 2.98 19.13 7.77
C ALA A 186 4.13 18.84 6.80
N ALA A 187 3.80 18.77 5.51
CA ALA A 187 4.77 18.49 4.47
C ALA A 187 5.86 19.56 4.47
N MET A 188 7.11 19.12 4.51
CA MET A 188 8.25 19.98 4.30
C MET A 188 8.17 20.59 2.88
N PRO A 189 8.26 21.92 2.72
CA PRO A 189 8.33 22.56 1.40
C PRO A 189 9.45 21.96 0.54
N ALA A 190 9.23 21.84 -0.78
CA ALA A 190 10.20 21.22 -1.67
C ALA A 190 11.56 21.93 -1.64
N ARG A 191 11.57 23.28 -1.58
CA ARG A 191 12.78 24.10 -1.44
C ARG A 191 13.64 23.77 -0.22
N ASP A 192 13.03 23.28 0.86
CA ASP A 192 13.77 22.98 2.09
C ASP A 192 14.53 21.66 1.99
N LEU A 193 14.31 20.85 0.93
CA LEU A 193 15.17 19.70 0.61
C LEU A 193 16.63 20.13 0.38
N ALA A 194 16.87 21.34 -0.13
CA ALA A 194 18.23 21.85 -0.34
C ALA A 194 19.02 21.97 0.96
N ARG A 195 18.34 22.10 2.11
CA ARG A 195 18.99 22.16 3.43
C ARG A 195 19.58 20.83 3.85
N LEU A 196 19.18 19.71 3.23
CA LEU A 196 19.77 18.41 3.52
C LEU A 196 21.27 18.36 3.19
N ALA A 197 21.79 19.26 2.35
CA ALA A 197 23.23 19.42 2.11
C ALA A 197 24.02 19.80 3.38
N ASN A 198 23.36 20.38 4.39
CA ASN A 198 23.99 20.77 5.65
C ASN A 198 24.07 19.62 6.67
N LEU A 199 23.47 18.47 6.37
CA LEU A 199 23.48 17.34 7.30
C LEU A 199 24.87 16.72 7.44
N PRO A 200 25.19 16.15 8.62
CA PRO A 200 26.44 15.42 8.80
C PRO A 200 26.58 14.29 7.76
N ALA A 201 27.81 14.07 7.28
CA ALA A 201 28.12 13.00 6.32
C ALA A 201 27.80 11.58 6.86
N SER A 202 27.58 11.43 8.17
CA SER A 202 27.14 10.19 8.79
C SER A 202 25.67 9.85 8.50
N VAL A 203 24.87 10.78 8.00
CA VAL A 203 23.48 10.53 7.58
C VAL A 203 23.51 9.94 6.17
N PRO A 204 23.03 8.69 5.96
CA PRO A 204 23.00 8.12 4.63
C PRO A 204 22.08 8.93 3.70
N GLN A 205 22.51 9.12 2.46
CA GLN A 205 21.72 9.77 1.41
C GLN A 205 20.62 8.82 0.91
N ARG A 206 19.63 8.57 1.76
CA ARG A 206 18.44 7.79 1.45
C ARG A 206 17.23 8.59 1.87
N VAL A 207 16.29 8.75 0.95
CA VAL A 207 15.06 9.51 1.19
C VAL A 207 13.85 8.67 0.81
N HIS A 208 12.87 8.63 1.70
CA HIS A 208 11.56 8.08 1.43
C HIS A 208 10.50 9.18 1.50
N PHE A 209 9.79 9.45 0.41
CA PHE A 209 8.68 10.40 0.41
C PHE A 209 7.38 9.72 0.85
N LEU A 210 6.96 10.03 2.08
CA LEU A 210 5.79 9.43 2.72
C LEU A 210 4.49 9.98 2.13
N GLY A 211 3.69 9.09 1.53
CA GLY A 211 2.38 9.36 0.97
C GLY A 211 2.40 10.16 -0.34
N LEU A 212 3.48 10.10 -1.12
CA LEU A 212 3.62 10.78 -2.41
C LEU A 212 3.52 9.80 -3.59
N SER A 213 2.65 10.11 -4.55
CA SER A 213 2.53 9.33 -5.79
C SER A 213 3.76 9.47 -6.67
N ALA A 214 4.16 8.37 -7.29
CA ALA A 214 5.23 8.31 -8.28
C ALA A 214 4.97 9.20 -9.52
N ASN A 215 3.69 9.39 -9.90
CA ASN A 215 3.33 10.07 -11.14
C ASN A 215 2.73 11.44 -10.84
N GLY A 216 3.56 12.37 -10.36
CA GLY A 216 3.08 13.70 -10.04
C GLY A 216 4.16 14.77 -10.14
N ARG A 217 3.77 15.95 -10.62
CA ARG A 217 4.58 17.18 -10.66
C ARG A 217 5.28 17.48 -9.33
N LYS A 218 4.61 17.18 -8.20
CA LYS A 218 5.18 17.35 -6.85
C LYS A 218 6.37 16.43 -6.57
N LEU A 219 6.36 15.20 -7.06
CA LEU A 219 7.52 14.31 -6.90
C LEU A 219 8.67 14.80 -7.78
N GLN A 220 8.40 15.15 -9.04
CA GLN A 220 9.42 15.66 -9.96
C GLN A 220 10.13 16.90 -9.40
N GLU A 221 9.38 17.87 -8.89
CA GLU A 221 9.93 19.06 -8.23
C GLU A 221 10.88 18.70 -7.08
N ARG A 222 10.49 17.73 -6.24
CA ARG A 222 11.31 17.25 -5.12
C ARG A 222 12.55 16.50 -5.60
N LEU A 223 12.42 15.67 -6.65
CA LEU A 223 13.53 14.90 -7.21
C LEU A 223 14.60 15.80 -7.82
N LEU A 224 14.20 16.87 -8.52
CA LEU A 224 15.14 17.84 -9.10
C LEU A 224 15.99 18.49 -8.00
N ILE A 225 15.35 19.02 -6.96
CA ILE A 225 16.07 19.66 -5.84
C ILE A 225 16.94 18.63 -5.10
N LEU A 226 16.43 17.42 -4.89
CA LEU A 226 17.19 16.37 -4.21
C LEU A 226 18.39 15.91 -5.03
N LYS A 227 18.29 15.83 -6.36
CA LYS A 227 19.41 15.46 -7.24
C LYS A 227 20.53 16.50 -7.20
N ASP A 228 20.18 17.78 -7.09
CA ASP A 228 21.16 18.86 -6.90
C ASP A 228 21.82 18.81 -5.51
N THR A 229 21.07 18.35 -4.50
CA THR A 229 21.51 18.33 -3.10
C THR A 229 22.34 17.08 -2.78
N TRP A 230 21.85 15.91 -3.18
CA TRP A 230 22.38 14.56 -2.97
C TRP A 230 22.26 13.76 -4.28
N PRO A 231 23.22 13.91 -5.21
CA PRO A 231 23.14 13.31 -6.55
C PRO A 231 23.01 11.78 -6.56
N GLU A 232 23.53 11.12 -5.52
CA GLU A 232 23.55 9.67 -5.35
C GLU A 232 22.46 9.18 -4.38
N ALA A 233 21.49 10.03 -4.03
CA ALA A 233 20.46 9.65 -3.09
C ALA A 233 19.65 8.44 -3.57
N ILE A 234 19.48 7.45 -2.70
CA ILE A 234 18.54 6.35 -2.93
C ILE A 234 17.15 6.85 -2.56
N VAL A 235 16.30 7.02 -3.57
CA VAL A 235 14.96 7.59 -3.40
C VAL A 235 13.89 6.50 -3.46
N SER A 236 12.90 6.63 -2.58
CA SER A 236 11.70 5.81 -2.60
C SER A 236 10.48 6.65 -2.25
N CYS A 237 9.30 6.14 -2.58
CA CYS A 237 8.03 6.76 -2.21
C CYS A 237 6.94 5.71 -2.03
N ASP A 238 5.87 6.07 -1.33
CA ASP A 238 4.73 5.20 -1.13
C ASP A 238 3.41 5.93 -1.44
N ALA A 239 2.47 5.22 -2.06
CA ALA A 239 1.15 5.76 -2.37
C ALA A 239 0.09 4.67 -2.52
N CYS A 240 -1.17 5.06 -2.27
CA CYS A 240 -2.35 4.22 -2.52
C CYS A 240 -2.74 4.21 -4.01
N LEU A 241 -1.82 3.85 -4.91
CA LEU A 241 -2.02 3.95 -6.36
C LEU A 241 -3.24 3.15 -6.85
N HIS A 242 -3.48 1.96 -6.30
CA HIS A 242 -4.64 1.15 -6.66
C HIS A 242 -5.97 1.90 -6.44
N ARG A 243 -6.09 2.74 -5.40
CA ARG A 243 -7.32 3.49 -5.14
C ARG A 243 -7.62 4.51 -6.24
N ALA A 244 -6.59 5.11 -6.85
CA ALA A 244 -6.75 6.02 -7.98
C ALA A 244 -7.09 5.29 -9.30
N ALA A 245 -6.82 3.98 -9.35
CA ALA A 245 -7.07 3.10 -10.49
C ALA A 245 -8.37 2.29 -10.37
N VAL A 246 -9.18 2.54 -9.33
CA VAL A 246 -10.54 2.00 -9.12
C VAL A 246 -11.57 3.08 -9.45
N GLY A 247 -12.69 2.69 -10.07
CA GLY A 247 -13.78 3.56 -10.49
C GLY A 247 -14.22 3.28 -11.93
N GLU A 248 -15.35 3.86 -12.35
CA GLU A 248 -15.83 3.69 -13.73
C GLU A 248 -14.78 4.17 -14.74
N GLY A 249 -14.54 3.36 -15.78
CA GLY A 249 -13.53 3.61 -16.81
C GLY A 249 -12.08 3.48 -16.35
N LYS A 250 -11.82 3.07 -15.09
CA LYS A 250 -10.46 2.91 -14.55
C LYS A 250 -9.92 1.48 -14.74
N PRO A 251 -8.59 1.32 -14.86
CA PRO A 251 -8.01 0.05 -15.33
C PRO A 251 -8.28 -1.14 -14.41
N ILE A 252 -8.27 -0.98 -13.07
CA ILE A 252 -8.56 -2.10 -12.16
C ILE A 252 -10.02 -2.52 -12.29
N THR A 253 -10.94 -1.57 -12.35
CA THR A 253 -12.38 -1.86 -12.48
C THR A 253 -12.72 -2.49 -13.82
N ALA A 254 -12.11 -2.00 -14.92
CA ALA A 254 -12.26 -2.59 -16.24
C ALA A 254 -11.74 -4.04 -16.27
N HIS A 255 -10.55 -4.29 -15.73
CA HIS A 255 -9.98 -5.64 -15.67
C HIS A 255 -10.75 -6.57 -14.76
N ARG A 256 -11.20 -6.10 -13.59
CA ARG A 256 -12.05 -6.90 -12.69
C ARG A 256 -13.33 -7.32 -13.40
N ARG A 257 -13.98 -6.39 -14.13
CA ARG A 257 -15.20 -6.70 -14.90
C ARG A 257 -14.91 -7.75 -15.96
N GLN A 258 -13.82 -7.60 -16.71
CA GLN A 258 -13.42 -8.58 -17.71
C GLN A 258 -13.24 -9.98 -17.08
N VAL A 259 -12.49 -10.10 -15.98
CA VAL A 259 -12.28 -11.40 -15.31
C VAL A 259 -13.61 -12.01 -14.82
N LEU A 260 -14.53 -11.18 -14.32
CA LEU A 260 -15.86 -11.65 -13.91
C LEU A 260 -16.71 -12.12 -15.08
N THR A 261 -16.68 -11.40 -16.20
CA THR A 261 -17.38 -11.80 -17.43
C THR A 261 -16.80 -13.10 -17.99
N ASP A 262 -15.47 -13.19 -18.12
CA ASP A 262 -14.81 -14.38 -18.66
C ASP A 262 -15.13 -15.62 -17.80
N SER A 263 -15.07 -15.49 -16.47
CA SER A 263 -15.43 -16.59 -15.56
C SER A 263 -16.93 -16.89 -15.47
N TRP A 264 -17.79 -15.95 -15.88
CA TRP A 264 -19.24 -16.16 -15.86
C TRP A 264 -19.68 -17.06 -17.01
N ASP A 265 -19.04 -16.93 -18.16
CA ASP A 265 -19.31 -17.80 -19.32
C ASP A 265 -18.97 -19.26 -18.99
N ASP A 266 -17.88 -19.50 -18.24
CA ASP A 266 -17.53 -20.83 -17.72
C ASP A 266 -18.58 -21.35 -16.73
N THR A 267 -18.99 -20.52 -15.76
CA THR A 267 -20.04 -20.87 -14.79
C THR A 267 -21.36 -21.20 -15.49
N LEU A 268 -21.72 -20.50 -16.55
CA LEU A 268 -22.93 -20.77 -17.32
C LEU A 268 -22.84 -22.05 -18.15
N ALA A 269 -21.67 -22.39 -18.68
CA ALA A 269 -21.47 -23.62 -19.42
C ALA A 269 -21.61 -24.86 -18.52
N ASP A 270 -21.18 -24.74 -17.26
CA ASP A 270 -21.26 -25.82 -16.26
C ASP A 270 -22.59 -25.82 -15.48
N TRP A 271 -23.44 -24.80 -15.66
CA TRP A 271 -24.69 -24.69 -14.92
C TRP A 271 -25.77 -25.57 -15.55
N ASP A 272 -26.15 -26.62 -14.83
CA ASP A 272 -27.34 -27.41 -15.08
C ASP A 272 -28.52 -26.79 -14.30
N ASP A 273 -29.55 -26.34 -15.01
CA ASP A 273 -30.75 -25.74 -14.43
C ASP A 273 -31.71 -26.78 -13.83
N THR A 274 -31.42 -28.07 -14.00
CA THR A 274 -32.28 -29.16 -13.53
C THR A 274 -31.95 -29.69 -12.13
N GLU A 275 -30.82 -29.29 -11.52
CA GLU A 275 -30.33 -29.87 -10.25
C GLU A 275 -30.34 -28.90 -9.05
N ASP A 276 -30.69 -27.63 -9.23
CA ASP A 276 -30.51 -26.58 -8.21
C ASP A 276 -31.86 -26.17 -7.57
N ASP A 277 -32.56 -27.16 -6.95
CA ASP A 277 -33.85 -26.99 -6.26
C ASP A 277 -33.81 -25.82 -5.24
N ASP A 278 -32.67 -25.65 -4.56
CA ASP A 278 -32.42 -24.58 -3.61
C ASP A 278 -32.52 -23.18 -4.26
N LEU A 279 -32.07 -23.01 -5.51
CA LEU A 279 -32.19 -21.72 -6.19
C LEU A 279 -33.62 -21.40 -6.58
N HIS A 280 -34.40 -22.42 -6.95
CA HIS A 280 -35.81 -22.29 -7.28
C HIS A 280 -36.61 -21.80 -6.07
N ASP A 281 -36.47 -22.49 -4.93
CA ASP A 281 -37.16 -22.14 -3.68
C ASP A 281 -36.79 -20.73 -3.21
N GLN A 282 -35.50 -20.40 -3.24
CA GLN A 282 -35.08 -19.08 -2.81
C GLN A 282 -35.49 -17.97 -3.81
N ALA A 283 -35.71 -18.27 -5.09
CA ALA A 283 -36.27 -17.33 -6.07
C ALA A 283 -37.77 -17.11 -5.84
N LEU A 284 -38.52 -18.17 -5.53
CA LEU A 284 -39.92 -18.09 -5.09
C LEU A 284 -40.06 -17.21 -3.84
N ASP A 285 -39.22 -17.40 -2.83
CA ASP A 285 -39.25 -16.57 -1.61
C ASP A 285 -39.03 -15.08 -1.89
N ASN A 286 -38.13 -14.76 -2.82
CA ASN A 286 -37.89 -13.39 -3.24
C ASN A 286 -39.09 -12.79 -3.98
N LEU A 287 -39.75 -13.57 -4.85
CA LEU A 287 -40.95 -13.13 -5.55
C LEU A 287 -42.11 -12.92 -4.56
N ARG A 288 -42.29 -13.84 -3.61
CA ARG A 288 -43.28 -13.74 -2.54
C ARG A 288 -43.06 -12.46 -1.70
N ALA A 289 -41.81 -12.10 -1.41
CA ALA A 289 -41.48 -10.87 -0.71
C ALA A 289 -41.74 -9.60 -1.55
N GLN A 290 -41.53 -9.63 -2.87
CA GLN A 290 -41.74 -8.48 -3.75
C GLN A 290 -43.20 -8.30 -4.17
N MET A 291 -43.97 -9.39 -4.23
CA MET A 291 -45.35 -9.44 -4.72
C MET A 291 -46.25 -10.18 -3.74
N PRO A 292 -46.45 -9.65 -2.51
CA PRO A 292 -47.17 -10.36 -1.44
C PRO A 292 -48.68 -10.57 -1.68
N HIS A 293 -49.20 -10.07 -2.80
CA HIS A 293 -50.61 -10.20 -3.20
C HIS A 293 -50.87 -11.36 -4.16
N LEU A 294 -49.81 -11.99 -4.69
CA LEU A 294 -49.92 -13.19 -5.52
C LEU A 294 -49.99 -14.42 -4.64
N ASP A 295 -50.79 -15.41 -5.04
CA ASP A 295 -50.83 -16.71 -4.40
C ASP A 295 -49.71 -17.63 -4.93
N ASP A 296 -49.59 -18.84 -4.35
CA ASP A 296 -48.51 -19.76 -4.69
C ASP A 296 -48.60 -20.27 -6.14
N ASP A 297 -49.81 -20.40 -6.70
CA ASP A 297 -50.02 -20.84 -8.08
C ASP A 297 -49.59 -19.74 -9.07
N ASP A 298 -49.94 -18.48 -8.78
CA ASP A 298 -49.51 -17.32 -9.56
C ASP A 298 -47.99 -17.12 -9.50
N LEU A 299 -47.38 -17.34 -8.32
CA LEU A 299 -45.92 -17.28 -8.14
C LEU A 299 -45.21 -18.40 -8.92
N GLN A 300 -45.75 -19.62 -8.91
CA GLN A 300 -45.26 -20.74 -9.72
C GLN A 300 -45.38 -20.46 -11.23
N ALA A 301 -46.53 -19.93 -11.67
CA ALA A 301 -46.71 -19.52 -13.07
C ALA A 301 -45.71 -18.42 -13.48
N LEU A 302 -45.45 -17.46 -12.59
CA LEU A 302 -44.45 -16.42 -12.81
C LEU A 302 -43.02 -16.99 -12.85
N MET A 303 -42.73 -18.02 -12.04
CA MET A 303 -41.45 -18.73 -12.05
C MET A 303 -41.21 -19.51 -13.35
N CYS A 304 -42.25 -20.13 -13.90
CA CYS A 304 -42.20 -20.79 -15.20
C CYS A 304 -42.15 -19.80 -16.38
N SER A 305 -42.32 -18.49 -16.14
CA SER A 305 -42.23 -17.45 -17.16
C SER A 305 -40.80 -16.91 -17.31
N GLY A 306 -40.59 -16.02 -18.29
CA GLY A 306 -39.31 -15.31 -18.46
C GLY A 306 -38.90 -14.46 -17.23
N TRP A 307 -39.83 -14.14 -16.33
CA TRP A 307 -39.53 -13.45 -15.07
C TRP A 307 -38.79 -14.35 -14.08
N GLY A 308 -39.21 -15.61 -13.91
CA GLY A 308 -38.53 -16.56 -13.04
C GLY A 308 -37.12 -16.86 -13.49
N ALA A 309 -36.95 -17.15 -14.79
CA ALA A 309 -35.62 -17.32 -15.40
C ALA A 309 -34.71 -16.11 -15.16
N THR A 310 -35.26 -14.89 -15.29
CA THR A 310 -34.50 -13.65 -15.01
C THR A 310 -34.15 -13.52 -13.53
N ALA A 311 -35.03 -13.91 -12.61
CA ALA A 311 -34.80 -13.85 -11.17
C ALA A 311 -33.69 -14.84 -10.73
N ILE A 312 -33.75 -16.08 -11.22
CA ILE A 312 -32.73 -17.12 -11.00
C ILE A 312 -31.39 -16.65 -11.57
N MET A 313 -31.35 -16.16 -12.81
CA MET A 313 -30.14 -15.66 -13.44
C MET A 313 -29.51 -14.48 -12.68
N LYS A 314 -30.31 -13.50 -12.23
CA LYS A 314 -29.81 -12.40 -11.41
C LYS A 314 -29.22 -12.89 -10.09
N ARG A 315 -29.81 -13.92 -9.48
CA ARG A 315 -29.30 -14.51 -8.24
C ARG A 315 -27.98 -15.25 -8.48
N LYS A 316 -27.93 -16.13 -9.49
CA LYS A 316 -26.73 -16.86 -9.85
C LYS A 316 -25.58 -15.91 -10.22
N ALA A 317 -25.87 -14.82 -10.93
CA ALA A 317 -24.89 -13.77 -11.23
C ALA A 317 -24.35 -13.08 -9.95
N ARG A 318 -25.21 -12.82 -8.95
CA ARG A 318 -24.77 -12.28 -7.64
C ARG A 318 -23.92 -13.27 -6.86
N GLN A 319 -24.30 -14.55 -6.86
CA GLN A 319 -23.54 -15.61 -6.23
C GLN A 319 -22.16 -15.74 -6.88
N HIS A 320 -22.11 -15.77 -8.21
CA HIS A 320 -20.86 -15.75 -8.97
C HIS A 320 -20.01 -14.52 -8.63
N GLU A 321 -20.58 -13.32 -8.56
CA GLU A 321 -19.82 -12.14 -8.16
C GLU A 321 -19.28 -12.25 -6.72
N ALA A 322 -20.02 -12.86 -5.80
CA ALA A 322 -19.54 -13.10 -4.43
C ALA A 322 -18.37 -14.10 -4.40
N ASP A 323 -18.47 -15.19 -5.17
CA ASP A 323 -17.49 -16.29 -5.17
C ASP A 323 -16.23 -15.95 -5.99
N ALA A 324 -16.42 -15.39 -7.20
CA ALA A 324 -15.34 -15.02 -8.12
C ALA A 324 -14.78 -13.61 -7.85
N GLY A 325 -15.52 -12.74 -7.17
CA GLY A 325 -15.17 -11.35 -6.90
C GLY A 325 -13.79 -11.15 -6.25
N PRO A 326 -13.43 -11.90 -5.19
CA PRO A 326 -12.11 -11.83 -4.59
C PRO A 326 -11.00 -12.22 -5.58
N LYS A 327 -11.17 -13.30 -6.35
CA LYS A 327 -10.21 -13.75 -7.38
C LYS A 327 -10.02 -12.70 -8.48
N ALA A 328 -11.12 -12.13 -8.98
CA ALA A 328 -11.11 -11.06 -9.97
C ALA A 328 -10.41 -9.79 -9.45
N THR A 329 -10.58 -9.49 -8.16
CA THR A 329 -9.87 -8.38 -7.50
C THR A 329 -8.37 -8.66 -7.40
N THR A 330 -7.98 -9.88 -6.99
CA THR A 330 -6.58 -10.28 -6.95
C THR A 330 -5.93 -10.21 -8.32
N GLU A 331 -6.57 -10.73 -9.37
CA GLU A 331 -6.02 -10.74 -10.72
C GLU A 331 -5.91 -9.32 -11.32
N SER A 332 -6.91 -8.47 -11.12
CA SER A 332 -6.85 -7.07 -11.57
C SER A 332 -5.76 -6.28 -10.85
N ILE A 333 -5.55 -6.50 -9.55
CA ILE A 333 -4.45 -5.89 -8.78
C ILE A 333 -3.10 -6.44 -9.23
N TYR A 334 -2.97 -7.74 -9.46
CA TYR A 334 -1.73 -8.34 -9.97
C TYR A 334 -1.32 -7.69 -11.31
N ARG A 335 -2.24 -7.63 -12.28
CA ARG A 335 -1.97 -7.00 -13.59
C ARG A 335 -1.64 -5.52 -13.47
N PHE A 336 -2.29 -4.82 -12.54
CA PHE A 336 -1.96 -3.43 -12.25
C PHE A 336 -0.55 -3.31 -11.67
N ALA A 337 -0.23 -4.10 -10.65
CA ALA A 337 1.06 -4.09 -9.97
C ALA A 337 2.23 -4.39 -10.92
N VAL A 338 2.09 -5.41 -11.78
CA VAL A 338 3.10 -5.77 -12.80
C VAL A 338 3.37 -4.61 -13.77
N ARG A 339 2.35 -3.82 -14.12
CA ARG A 339 2.52 -2.66 -15.01
C ARG A 339 3.13 -1.43 -14.33
N THR A 340 3.05 -1.35 -13.01
CA THR A 340 3.50 -0.19 -12.23
C THR A 340 4.80 -0.41 -11.44
N ALA A 341 5.24 -1.67 -11.38
CA ALA A 341 6.56 -2.07 -10.87
C ALA A 341 7.66 -1.45 -11.73
#